data_AF-A0A416TSV8-F1
#
_entry.id   AF-A0A416TSV8-F1
#
_cell.length_a   1.000
_cell.length_b   1.000
_cell.length_c   1.000
_cell.angle_alpha   90.00
_cell.angle_beta   90.00
_cell.angle_gamma   90.00
#
_symmetry.space_group_name_H-M   'P 1'
#
loop_
_entity.id
_entity.type
_entity.pdbx_description
1 polymer ?
#
loop_
_entity_poly.entity_id
_entity_poly.type
_entity_poly.pdbx_seq_one_letter_code
_entity_poly.pdbx_strand_id
1 'polypeptide(L)' 'MIAFGCEDKNRSPIIEDRICPKCGRDIEVFLLGGRIMEDAVCECGYVIEAQEPILKVTDRKKED' A
#
# COMPACT_ATOMS: atom_id res chain seq x y z
N MET A 1 14.58 -32.28 -14.09
CA MET A 1 14.40 -31.72 -12.73
C MET A 1 14.14 -30.23 -12.93
N ILE A 2 12.91 -29.77 -12.67
CA ILE A 2 12.59 -28.33 -12.81
C ILE A 2 13.31 -27.63 -11.66
N ALA A 3 14.36 -26.87 -11.99
CA ALA A 3 15.00 -25.97 -11.06
C ALA A 3 13.99 -24.87 -10.74
N PHE A 4 13.27 -25.02 -9.63
CA PHE A 4 12.60 -23.90 -8.96
C PHE A 4 13.70 -22.99 -8.41
N GLY A 5 14.26 -22.17 -9.29
CA GLY A 5 15.15 -21.07 -8.95
C GLY A 5 14.36 -20.03 -8.18
N CYS A 6 14.19 -20.26 -6.88
CA CYS A 6 13.80 -19.23 -5.92
C CYS A 6 14.98 -18.27 -5.71
N GLU A 7 15.20 -17.36 -6.66
CA GLU A 7 16.13 -16.25 -6.50
C GLU A 7 15.50 -14.90 -6.87
N ASP A 8 14.25 -14.66 -6.47
CA ASP A 8 13.71 -13.31 -6.42
C ASP A 8 14.07 -12.63 -5.09
N LYS A 9 15.37 -12.32 -4.96
CA LYS A 9 15.86 -11.29 -4.04
C LYS A 9 15.64 -9.88 -4.59
N ASN A 10 14.91 -9.73 -5.70
CA ASN A 10 14.39 -8.46 -6.16
C ASN A 10 12.98 -8.31 -5.58
N ARG A 11 12.82 -7.48 -4.54
CA ARG A 11 11.48 -7.06 -4.11
C ARG A 11 10.94 -6.15 -5.22
N SER A 12 10.43 -6.74 -6.29
CA SER A 12 9.69 -6.02 -7.31
C SER A 12 8.41 -5.48 -6.65
N PRO A 13 8.03 -4.22 -6.88
CA PRO A 13 6.71 -3.73 -6.47
C PRO A 13 5.63 -4.61 -7.11
N ILE A 14 4.68 -5.05 -6.29
CA ILE A 14 3.50 -5.79 -6.72
C ILE A 14 2.39 -4.77 -6.96
N ILE A 15 1.76 -4.83 -8.12
CA ILE A 15 0.58 -4.02 -8.43
C ILE A 15 -0.65 -4.79 -7.95
N GLU A 16 -1.47 -4.16 -7.11
CA GLU A 16 -2.74 -4.71 -6.64
C GLU A 16 -3.86 -3.75 -6.99
N ASP A 17 -5.00 -4.29 -7.39
CA ASP A 17 -6.21 -3.51 -7.59
C ASP A 17 -7.04 -3.44 -6.30
N ARG A 18 -7.37 -2.22 -5.87
CA ARG A 18 -8.25 -1.98 -4.73
C ARG A 18 -9.50 -1.21 -5.13
N ILE A 19 -10.63 -1.65 -4.61
CA ILE A 19 -11.90 -0.97 -4.82
C ILE A 19 -11.95 0.33 -4.00
N CYS A 20 -12.19 1.44 -4.69
CA CYS A 20 -12.40 2.75 -4.12
C CYS A 20 -13.65 2.74 -3.22
N PRO A 21 -13.54 3.09 -1.92
CA PRO A 21 -14.70 3.14 -1.03
C PRO A 21 -15.64 4.31 -1.35
N LYS A 22 -15.21 5.29 -2.17
CA LYS A 22 -16.02 6.47 -2.53
C LYS A 22 -16.86 6.26 -3.80
N CYS A 23 -16.29 5.63 -4.83
CA CYS A 23 -16.95 5.48 -6.14
C CYS A 23 -17.08 4.03 -6.62
N GLY A 24 -16.47 3.07 -5.94
CA GLY A 24 -16.53 1.64 -6.30
C GLY A 24 -15.67 1.23 -7.50
N ARG A 25 -14.78 2.11 -7.99
CA ARG A 25 -13.84 1.77 -9.07
C ARG A 25 -12.57 1.12 -8.56
N ASP A 26 -11.97 0.31 -9.42
CA ASP A 26 -10.59 -0.15 -9.38
C ASP A 26 -9.59 1.01 -9.20
N ILE A 27 -8.62 0.82 -8.29
CA ILE A 27 -7.50 1.72 -8.03
C ILE A 27 -6.25 0.86 -7.99
N GLU A 28 -5.33 1.12 -8.91
CA GLU A 28 -4.02 0.46 -8.95
C GLU A 28 -3.12 1.02 -7.85
N VAL A 29 -2.70 0.16 -6.91
CA VAL A 29 -1.77 0.51 -5.83
C VAL A 29 -0.48 -0.30 -5.95
N PHE A 30 0.66 0.35 -5.70
CA PHE A 30 1.96 -0.30 -5.69
C PHE A 30 2.32 -0.76 -4.27
N LEU A 31 2.39 -2.08 -4.07
CA LEU A 31 2.80 -2.67 -2.81
C LEU A 31 4.24 -3.19 -2.85
N LEU A 32 4.98 -2.95 -1.77
CA LEU A 32 6.27 -3.58 -1.53
C LEU A 32 6.26 -4.25 -0.16
N GLY A 33 6.43 -5.57 -0.15
CA GLY A 33 6.41 -6.34 1.10
C GLY A 33 5.09 -6.21 1.87
N GLY A 34 3.96 -6.03 1.15
CA GLY A 34 2.63 -5.91 1.74
C GLY A 34 2.25 -4.50 2.24
N ARG A 35 3.03 -3.47 1.91
CA ARG A 35 2.73 -2.06 2.23
C ARG A 35 2.65 -1.23 0.97
N ILE A 36 1.73 -0.28 0.94
CA ILE A 36 1.59 0.68 -0.15
C ILE A 36 2.80 1.62 -0.12
N MET A 37 3.55 1.68 -1.22
CA MET A 37 4.77 2.48 -1.31
C MET A 37 4.53 3.94 -1.65
N GLU A 38 3.48 4.22 -2.42
CA GLU A 38 3.21 5.54 -2.97
C GLU A 38 1.71 5.85 -2.89
N ASP A 39 1.34 7.13 -2.85
CA ASP A 39 -0.06 7.51 -2.85
C ASP A 39 -0.73 7.12 -4.17
N ALA A 40 -1.95 6.60 -4.07
CA ALA A 40 -2.76 6.24 -5.23
C ALA A 40 -4.01 7.12 -5.28
N VAL A 41 -4.13 7.88 -6.35
CA VAL A 41 -5.25 8.79 -6.56
C VAL A 41 -6.27 8.13 -7.47
N CYS A 42 -7.45 7.88 -6.94
CA CYS A 42 -8.60 7.49 -7.72
C CYS A 42 -9.09 8.67 -8.57
N GLU A 43 -9.60 8.40 -9.77
CA GLU A 43 -10.23 9.40 -10.63
C GLU A 43 -11.39 10.18 -9.98
N CYS A 44 -12.03 9.64 -8.94
CA CYS A 44 -13.06 10.37 -8.21
C CYS A 44 -12.51 11.41 -7.21
N GLY A 45 -11.19 11.53 -7.10
CA GLY A 45 -10.50 12.40 -6.14
C GLY A 45 -10.29 11.78 -4.75
N TYR A 46 -10.46 10.46 -4.60
CA TYR A 46 -10.10 9.76 -3.38
C TYR A 46 -8.61 9.40 -3.42
N VAL A 47 -7.87 9.73 -2.36
CA VAL A 47 -6.43 9.44 -2.26
C VAL A 47 -6.23 8.32 -1.25
N ILE A 48 -5.58 7.24 -1.68
CA ILE A 48 -5.07 6.20 -0.81
C ILE A 48 -3.64 6.58 -0.45
N GLU A 49 -3.42 6.99 0.80
CA GLU A 49 -2.09 7.39 1.26
C GLU A 49 -1.13 6.18 1.34
N ALA A 50 0.13 6.42 0.99
CA ALA A 50 1.19 5.45 1.19
C ALA A 50 1.25 5.04 2.67
N GLN A 51 1.42 3.74 2.94
CA GLN A 51 1.57 3.26 4.31
C GLN A 51 3.02 3.46 4.74
N GLU A 52 3.32 4.65 5.26
CA GLU A 52 4.54 4.87 6.01
C GLU A 52 4.59 3.90 7.20
N PRO A 53 5.78 3.38 7.58
CA PRO A 53 5.90 2.63 8.81
C PRO A 53 5.39 3.52 9.95
N ILE A 54 4.31 3.09 10.59
CA ILE A 54 3.71 3.73 11.76
C ILE A 54 4.79 3.86 12.85
N LEU A 55 5.57 4.93 12.81
CA LEU A 55 6.19 5.50 13.98
C LEU A 55 5.01 6.00 14.81
N LYS A 56 4.46 5.12 15.65
CA LYS A 56 3.49 5.48 16.68
C LYS A 56 4.16 6.48 17.62
N VAL A 57 4.23 7.75 17.22
CA VAL A 57 4.29 8.85 18.16
C VAL A 57 2.90 8.92 18.76
N THR A 58 2.71 8.16 19.84
CA THR A 58 1.59 8.34 20.76
C THR A 58 1.58 9.80 21.18
N ASP A 59 0.76 10.62 20.51
CA ASP A 59 0.27 11.87 21.06
C ASP A 59 -0.60 11.46 22.25
N ARG A 60 0.02 11.43 23.44
CA ARG A 60 -0.69 11.33 24.72
C ARG A 60 -1.50 12.61 24.84
N LYS A 61 -2.72 12.61 24.29
CA LYS A 61 -3.69 13.62 24.65
C LYS A 61 -4.01 13.50 26.14
N LYS A 62 -3.69 14.60 26.79
CA LYS A 62 -4.01 15.04 28.14
C LYS A 62 -5.53 15.04 28.38
N GLU A 63 -5.94 14.40 29.46
CA GLU A 63 -7.17 14.57 30.26
C GLU A 63 -6.67 14.19 31.68
N ASP A 64 -6.73 14.99 32.74
CA ASP A 64 -7.57 16.12 33.18
C ASP A 64 -6.68 17.09 34.00
#